data_AF-A0A658R3N2-F1
#
_entry.id   AF-A0A658R3N2-F1
#
_cell.length_a   1.000
_cell.length_b   1.000
_cell.length_c   1.000
_cell.angle_alpha   90.00
_cell.angle_beta   90.00
_cell.angle_gamma   90.00
#
_symmetry.space_group_name_H-M   'P 1'
#
loop_
_entity.id
_entity.type
_entity.pdbx_description
1 polymer ?
#
loop_
_entity_poly.entity_id
_entity_poly.type
_entity_poly.pdbx_seq_one_letter_code
_entity_poly.pdbx_strand_id
1 'polypeptide(L)'
;MRDSFDLSLYLVLDPVQCGGHDAALAVARAALEGGATVVQLRAPEWHKRAWLALATDLLPITRAHGVPLVIDDHVDIALAAGADGVHVGQRDLPADVARRLMGPDALIGLSVSNLAEVADANRLQGVVDYLGAGPVYATPTKTDASAPCGIDGLAAMCQAARFPTVAIGGIQAHNAADVMRAKPAGLAVVSAICKAANPRDASAALRAAITRAQS
;
A
#
# COMPACT_ATOMS: atom_id res chain seq x y z
N MET A 1 -13.86 14.54 -11.19
CA MET A 1 -12.39 14.51 -11.36
C MET A 1 -11.87 14.24 -9.97
N ARG A 2 -11.26 13.09 -9.69
CA ARG A 2 -10.73 12.88 -8.33
C ARG A 2 -9.62 13.89 -8.08
N ASP A 3 -9.61 14.46 -6.89
CA ASP A 3 -8.44 15.15 -6.36
C ASP A 3 -7.27 14.16 -6.37
N SER A 4 -6.05 14.64 -6.64
CA SER A 4 -4.87 13.78 -6.70
C SER A 4 -4.66 13.10 -5.34
N PHE A 5 -4.46 11.78 -5.33
CA PHE A 5 -4.05 11.04 -4.12
C PHE A 5 -2.52 10.94 -4.06
N ASP A 6 -1.94 11.11 -2.87
CA ASP A 6 -0.49 11.09 -2.65
C ASP A 6 -0.01 9.67 -2.28
N LEU A 7 0.72 9.02 -3.18
CA LEU A 7 1.28 7.69 -2.98
C LEU A 7 2.67 7.70 -2.30
N SER A 8 3.20 8.86 -1.92
CA SER A 8 4.60 9.03 -1.48
C SER A 8 5.01 8.01 -0.42
N LEU A 9 4.29 7.94 0.72
CA LEU A 9 4.57 7.00 1.80
C LEU A 9 3.32 6.20 2.13
N TYR A 10 3.32 4.95 1.68
CA TYR A 10 2.20 4.04 1.78
C TYR A 10 2.44 3.07 2.94
N LEU A 11 1.67 3.17 4.02
CA LEU A 11 1.69 2.19 5.09
C LEU A 11 0.78 1.01 4.75
N VAL A 12 1.34 -0.19 4.65
CA VAL A 12 0.57 -1.43 4.71
C VAL A 12 0.60 -1.90 6.15
N LEU A 13 -0.51 -1.68 6.86
CA LEU A 13 -0.69 -1.94 8.28
C LEU A 13 -1.07 -3.41 8.48
N ASP A 14 -0.20 -4.12 9.20
CA ASP A 14 -0.39 -5.52 9.59
C ASP A 14 -0.57 -5.60 11.12
N PRO A 15 -1.78 -5.93 11.62
CA PRO A 15 -2.05 -5.89 13.04
C PRO A 15 -1.31 -6.97 13.83
N VAL A 16 -0.92 -8.10 13.21
CA VAL A 16 -0.07 -9.10 13.87
C VAL A 16 1.32 -8.50 14.12
N GLN A 17 1.87 -7.79 13.14
CA GLN A 17 3.17 -7.13 13.29
C GLN A 17 3.13 -5.91 14.21
N CYS A 18 1.98 -5.25 14.38
CA CYS A 18 1.80 -4.16 15.33
C CYS A 18 1.62 -4.65 16.77
N GLY A 19 1.22 -5.91 16.99
CA GLY A 19 0.94 -6.47 18.32
C GLY A 19 -0.55 -6.48 18.71
N GLY A 20 -1.47 -6.39 17.76
CA GLY A 20 -2.92 -6.48 17.98
C GLY A 20 -3.71 -5.26 17.53
N HIS A 21 -5.00 -5.24 17.84
CA HIS A 21 -5.96 -4.22 17.38
C HIS A 21 -5.58 -2.81 17.85
N ASP A 22 -5.50 -2.61 19.16
CA ASP A 22 -5.22 -1.29 19.74
C ASP A 22 -3.83 -0.77 19.36
N ALA A 23 -2.85 -1.69 19.28
CA ALA A 23 -1.51 -1.36 18.85
C ALA A 23 -1.48 -0.94 17.38
N ALA A 24 -2.24 -1.61 16.50
CA ALA A 24 -2.37 -1.22 15.10
C ALA A 24 -2.99 0.18 14.95
N LEU A 25 -4.00 0.53 15.76
CA LEU A 25 -4.57 1.88 15.78
C LEU A 25 -3.56 2.94 16.24
N ALA A 26 -2.74 2.62 17.25
CA ALA A 26 -1.67 3.51 17.72
C ALA A 26 -0.57 3.70 16.66
N VAL A 27 -0.14 2.61 16.02
CA VAL A 27 0.84 2.64 14.90
C VAL A 27 0.30 3.47 13.74
N ALA A 28 -0.95 3.30 13.34
CA ALA A 28 -1.55 4.07 12.25
C ALA A 28 -1.56 5.57 12.56
N ARG A 29 -1.99 5.98 13.77
CA ARG A 29 -1.93 7.38 14.21
C ARG A 29 -0.51 7.94 14.14
N ALA A 30 0.45 7.23 14.74
CA ALA A 30 1.85 7.66 14.76
C ALA A 30 2.44 7.77 13.34
N ALA A 31 2.13 6.82 12.45
CA ALA A 31 2.60 6.85 11.08
C ALA A 31 2.03 8.04 10.27
N LEU A 32 0.75 8.34 10.46
CA LEU A 32 0.08 9.51 9.85
C LEU A 32 0.70 10.82 10.35
N GLU A 33 0.95 10.96 11.66
CA GLU A 33 1.68 12.10 12.24
C GLU A 33 3.12 12.22 11.71
N GLY A 34 3.71 11.10 11.31
CA GLY A 34 5.02 11.04 10.66
C GLY A 34 4.99 11.27 9.14
N GLY A 35 3.82 11.45 8.53
CA GLY A 35 3.68 11.79 7.11
C GLY A 35 3.39 10.63 6.16
N ALA A 36 2.81 9.53 6.65
CA ALA A 36 2.18 8.52 5.81
C ALA A 36 0.99 9.12 5.05
N THR A 37 0.82 8.74 3.78
CA THR A 37 -0.16 9.34 2.86
C THR A 37 -1.19 8.37 2.32
N VAL A 38 -1.00 7.08 2.58
CA VAL A 38 -2.01 6.03 2.39
C VAL A 38 -1.86 5.05 3.55
N VAL A 39 -2.99 4.53 4.05
CA VAL A 39 -3.00 3.38 4.95
C VAL A 39 -3.79 2.26 4.28
N GLN A 40 -3.18 1.10 4.12
CA GLN A 40 -3.87 -0.13 3.75
C GLN A 40 -3.93 -1.06 4.94
N LEU A 41 -5.11 -1.57 5.26
CA LEU A 41 -5.24 -2.64 6.25
C LEU A 41 -5.09 -4.01 5.58
N ARG A 42 -4.06 -4.74 6.00
CA ARG A 42 -3.77 -6.11 5.58
C ARG A 42 -3.62 -7.01 6.79
N ALA A 43 -4.62 -7.84 7.07
CA ALA A 43 -4.66 -8.70 8.25
C ALA A 43 -4.91 -10.19 7.89
N PRO A 44 -4.04 -10.84 7.08
CA PRO A 44 -4.31 -12.15 6.48
C PRO A 44 -4.56 -13.28 7.50
N GLU A 45 -4.06 -13.14 8.73
CA GLU A 45 -4.27 -14.12 9.81
C GLU A 45 -5.57 -13.88 10.60
N TRP A 46 -6.26 -12.77 10.35
CA TRP A 46 -7.46 -12.39 11.08
C TRP A 46 -8.72 -12.81 10.31
N HIS A 47 -9.74 -13.20 11.07
CA HIS A 47 -11.05 -13.46 10.51
C HIS A 47 -11.79 -12.15 10.20
N LYS A 48 -12.69 -12.19 9.23
CA LYS A 48 -13.42 -11.02 8.69
C LYS A 48 -14.06 -10.11 9.75
N ARG A 49 -14.57 -10.67 10.86
CA ARG A 49 -15.18 -9.86 11.94
C ARG A 49 -14.16 -8.93 12.60
N ALA A 50 -13.00 -9.45 12.97
CA ALA A 50 -11.93 -8.64 13.57
C ALA A 50 -11.34 -7.65 12.55
N TRP A 51 -11.22 -8.07 11.28
CA TRP A 51 -10.78 -7.20 10.20
C TRP A 51 -11.73 -6.00 10.00
N LEU A 52 -13.04 -6.25 9.94
CA LEU A 52 -14.06 -5.19 9.83
C LEU A 52 -14.05 -4.25 11.03
N ALA A 53 -13.91 -4.78 12.25
CA ALA A 53 -13.82 -3.96 13.45
C ALA A 53 -12.62 -3.00 13.37
N LEU A 54 -11.43 -3.51 13.03
CA LEU A 54 -10.23 -2.68 12.90
C LEU A 54 -10.35 -1.67 11.75
N ALA A 55 -10.91 -2.07 10.60
CA ALA A 55 -11.16 -1.16 9.49
C ALA A 55 -12.10 0.00 9.89
N THR A 56 -13.15 -0.31 10.64
CA THR A 56 -14.13 0.68 11.14
C THR A 56 -13.47 1.68 12.09
N ASP A 57 -12.57 1.22 12.96
CA ASP A 57 -11.85 2.08 13.91
C ASP A 57 -10.72 2.90 13.26
N LEU A 58 -10.11 2.39 12.17
CA LEU A 58 -9.10 3.11 11.39
C LEU A 58 -9.69 4.24 10.54
N LEU A 59 -10.93 4.09 10.08
CA LEU A 59 -11.56 5.05 9.18
C LEU A 59 -11.65 6.48 9.74
N PRO A 60 -12.13 6.73 10.99
CA PRO A 60 -12.11 8.09 11.54
C PRO A 60 -10.69 8.64 11.73
N ILE A 61 -9.71 7.79 12.02
CA ILE A 61 -8.31 8.18 12.22
C ILE A 61 -7.71 8.70 10.90
N THR A 62 -7.87 7.91 9.83
CA THR A 62 -7.35 8.22 8.50
C THR A 62 -8.03 9.45 7.90
N ARG A 63 -9.36 9.55 8.03
CA ARG A 63 -10.14 10.73 7.63
C ARG A 63 -9.74 12.01 8.35
N ALA A 64 -9.43 11.95 9.66
CA ALA A 64 -8.95 13.11 10.41
C ALA A 64 -7.62 13.68 9.86
N HIS A 65 -6.86 12.87 9.13
CA HIS A 65 -5.62 13.28 8.46
C HIS A 65 -5.79 13.54 6.96
N GLY A 66 -7.01 13.38 6.41
CA GLY A 66 -7.25 13.46 4.96
C GLY A 66 -6.53 12.38 4.15
N VAL A 67 -6.20 11.25 4.78
CA VAL A 67 -5.47 10.14 4.17
C VAL A 67 -6.46 8.99 3.85
N PRO A 68 -6.42 8.39 2.66
CA PRO A 68 -7.31 7.29 2.32
C PRO A 68 -6.98 6.00 3.09
N LEU A 69 -8.04 5.28 3.47
CA LEU A 69 -7.98 3.90 3.96
C LEU A 69 -8.32 2.94 2.81
N VAL A 70 -7.38 2.03 2.52
CA VAL A 70 -7.53 0.95 1.54
C VAL A 70 -7.61 -0.39 2.26
N ILE A 71 -8.44 -1.31 1.78
CA ILE A 71 -8.49 -2.69 2.32
C ILE A 71 -7.78 -3.63 1.36
N ASP A 72 -6.92 -4.51 1.88
CA ASP A 72 -6.28 -5.57 1.08
C ASP A 72 -7.29 -6.69 0.79
N ASP A 73 -7.43 -7.05 -0.50
CA ASP A 73 -8.20 -8.15 -1.11
C ASP A 73 -9.73 -8.18 -0.88
N HIS A 74 -10.19 -7.79 0.30
CA HIS A 74 -11.56 -7.95 0.77
C HIS A 74 -12.46 -6.75 0.41
N VAL A 75 -12.99 -6.77 -0.82
CA VAL A 75 -13.99 -5.79 -1.31
C VAL A 75 -15.22 -5.71 -0.40
N ASP A 76 -15.66 -6.84 0.15
CA ASP A 76 -16.81 -6.89 1.07
C ASP A 76 -16.54 -6.15 2.39
N ILE A 77 -15.32 -6.25 2.91
CA ILE A 77 -14.89 -5.51 4.10
C ILE A 77 -14.74 -4.02 3.79
N ALA A 78 -14.18 -3.68 2.63
CA ALA A 78 -14.07 -2.28 2.18
C ALA A 78 -15.44 -1.60 2.12
N LEU A 79 -16.43 -2.27 1.50
CA LEU A 79 -17.81 -1.80 1.43
C LEU A 79 -18.47 -1.70 2.80
N ALA A 80 -18.33 -2.73 3.64
CA ALA A 80 -18.95 -2.76 4.97
C ALA A 80 -18.39 -1.70 5.92
N ALA A 81 -17.08 -1.41 5.83
CA ALA A 81 -16.44 -0.36 6.62
C ALA A 81 -16.68 1.04 6.04
N GLY A 82 -16.99 1.16 4.74
CA GLY A 82 -17.01 2.45 4.05
C GLY A 82 -15.60 3.00 3.80
N ALA A 83 -14.65 2.11 3.49
CA ALA A 83 -13.27 2.45 3.15
C ALA A 83 -13.18 3.15 1.77
N ASP A 84 -12.10 3.89 1.55
CA ASP A 84 -11.92 4.70 0.35
C ASP A 84 -11.48 3.87 -0.86
N GLY A 85 -11.02 2.63 -0.64
CA GLY A 85 -10.52 1.79 -1.71
C GLY A 85 -10.21 0.34 -1.33
N VAL A 86 -9.77 -0.42 -2.34
CA VAL A 86 -9.26 -1.79 -2.21
C VAL A 86 -7.95 -1.94 -2.99
N HIS A 87 -7.04 -2.76 -2.49
CA HIS A 87 -5.88 -3.23 -3.24
C HIS A 87 -6.06 -4.73 -3.48
N VAL A 88 -5.91 -5.19 -4.73
CA VAL A 88 -6.07 -6.59 -5.10
C VAL A 88 -4.80 -7.16 -5.72
N GLY A 89 -4.53 -8.44 -5.49
CA GLY A 89 -3.50 -9.19 -6.18
C GLY A 89 -4.00 -9.93 -7.42
N GLN A 90 -3.07 -10.59 -8.10
CA GLN A 90 -3.32 -11.34 -9.35
C GLN A 90 -4.23 -12.57 -9.17
N ARG A 91 -4.44 -13.03 -7.93
CA ARG A 91 -5.23 -14.22 -7.60
C ARG A 91 -6.54 -13.90 -6.87
N ASP A 92 -6.80 -12.62 -6.66
CA ASP A 92 -7.95 -12.13 -5.92
C ASP A 92 -9.12 -11.84 -6.87
N LEU A 93 -10.12 -11.08 -6.42
CA LEU A 93 -11.15 -10.60 -7.32
C LEU A 93 -10.52 -9.80 -8.48
N PRO A 94 -10.91 -10.06 -9.73
CA PRO A 94 -10.47 -9.26 -10.87
C PRO A 94 -10.72 -7.76 -10.63
N ALA A 95 -9.76 -6.91 -11.02
CA ALA A 95 -9.82 -5.48 -10.73
C ALA A 95 -11.06 -4.79 -11.34
N ASP A 96 -11.55 -5.26 -12.49
CA ASP A 96 -12.78 -4.77 -13.13
C ASP A 96 -14.03 -5.12 -12.31
N VAL A 97 -14.05 -6.29 -11.68
CA VAL A 97 -15.10 -6.69 -10.73
C VAL A 97 -15.01 -5.84 -9.46
N ALA A 98 -13.81 -5.63 -8.90
CA ALA A 98 -13.60 -4.76 -7.75
C ALA A 98 -14.08 -3.32 -8.03
N ARG A 99 -13.72 -2.75 -9.19
CA ARG A 99 -14.21 -1.44 -9.66
C ARG A 99 -15.74 -1.39 -9.75
N ARG A 100 -16.38 -2.42 -10.32
CA ARG A 100 -17.85 -2.47 -10.44
C ARG A 100 -18.55 -2.49 -9.09
N LEU A 101 -17.99 -3.19 -8.10
CA LEU A 101 -18.56 -3.30 -6.75
C LEU A 101 -18.34 -2.03 -5.93
N MET A 102 -17.11 -1.49 -5.95
CA MET A 102 -16.72 -0.32 -5.17
C MET A 102 -17.22 1.01 -5.77
N GLY A 103 -17.58 1.01 -7.05
CA GLY A 103 -18.06 2.18 -7.76
C GLY A 103 -16.93 3.03 -8.38
N PRO A 104 -17.32 4.12 -9.07
CA PRO A 104 -16.40 4.92 -9.87
C PRO A 104 -15.46 5.81 -9.02
N ASP A 105 -15.73 5.98 -7.73
CA ASP A 105 -15.00 6.91 -6.85
C ASP A 105 -13.99 6.23 -5.91
N ALA A 106 -14.02 4.91 -5.79
CA ALA A 106 -13.10 4.17 -4.93
C ALA A 106 -11.67 4.03 -5.49
N LEU A 107 -10.66 4.12 -4.65
CA LEU A 107 -9.27 3.90 -5.03
C LEU A 107 -8.99 2.40 -5.25
N ILE A 108 -8.60 1.99 -6.46
CA ILE A 108 -8.32 0.58 -6.80
C ILE A 108 -6.83 0.41 -7.10
N GLY A 109 -6.14 -0.35 -6.27
CA GLY A 109 -4.75 -0.75 -6.48
C GLY A 109 -4.65 -2.17 -7.03
N LEU A 110 -3.63 -2.43 -7.85
CA LEU A 110 -3.32 -3.76 -8.37
C LEU A 110 -1.84 -4.11 -8.12
N SER A 111 -1.58 -5.26 -7.51
CA SER A 111 -0.21 -5.77 -7.37
C SER A 111 0.35 -6.27 -8.71
N VAL A 112 1.59 -5.94 -9.01
CA VAL A 112 2.35 -6.46 -10.17
C VAL A 112 3.76 -6.86 -9.74
N SER A 113 4.31 -7.88 -10.38
CA SER A 113 5.60 -8.49 -10.04
C SER A 113 6.53 -8.66 -11.25
N ASN A 114 6.04 -8.43 -12.47
CA ASN A 114 6.81 -8.54 -13.71
C ASN A 114 6.22 -7.67 -14.84
N LEU A 115 6.95 -7.56 -15.95
CA LEU A 115 6.57 -6.75 -17.10
C LEU A 115 5.31 -7.24 -17.83
N ALA A 116 5.01 -8.55 -17.80
CA ALA A 116 3.80 -9.07 -18.42
C ALA A 116 2.56 -8.59 -17.65
N GLU A 117 2.59 -8.66 -16.32
CA GLU A 117 1.53 -8.14 -15.46
C GLU A 117 1.36 -6.61 -15.59
N VAL A 118 2.47 -5.86 -15.77
CA VAL A 118 2.40 -4.42 -16.08
C VAL A 118 1.72 -4.19 -17.44
N ALA A 119 2.04 -4.98 -18.46
CA ALA A 119 1.42 -4.88 -19.78
C ALA A 119 -0.08 -5.21 -19.74
N ASP A 120 -0.50 -6.16 -18.90
CA ASP A 120 -1.91 -6.48 -18.67
C ASP A 120 -2.60 -5.35 -17.91
N ALA A 121 -2.00 -4.86 -16.83
CA ALA A 121 -2.51 -3.74 -16.06
C ALA A 121 -2.72 -2.49 -16.93
N ASN A 122 -1.80 -2.19 -17.85
CA ASN A 122 -1.87 -1.06 -18.77
C ASN A 122 -3.16 -1.04 -19.65
N ARG A 123 -3.85 -2.17 -19.79
CA ARG A 123 -5.13 -2.29 -20.51
C ARG A 123 -6.35 -1.94 -19.63
N LEU A 124 -6.16 -1.75 -18.33
CA LEU A 124 -7.20 -1.51 -17.32
C LEU A 124 -7.39 -0.02 -16.99
N GLN A 125 -7.21 0.86 -17.98
CA GLN A 125 -7.44 2.30 -17.80
C GLN A 125 -8.89 2.56 -17.38
N GLY A 126 -9.10 3.42 -16.37
CA GLY A 126 -10.42 3.67 -15.77
C GLY A 126 -10.91 2.60 -14.80
N VAL A 127 -10.17 1.49 -14.66
CA VAL A 127 -10.44 0.43 -13.68
C VAL A 127 -9.48 0.53 -12.51
N VAL A 128 -8.17 0.52 -12.77
CA VAL A 128 -7.12 0.62 -11.77
C VAL A 128 -6.62 2.06 -11.68
N ASP A 129 -6.27 2.49 -10.47
CA ASP A 129 -5.77 3.84 -10.18
C ASP A 129 -4.25 3.87 -9.95
N TYR A 130 -3.68 2.80 -9.37
CA TYR A 130 -2.24 2.69 -9.11
C TYR A 130 -1.78 1.22 -9.07
N LEU A 131 -0.46 1.01 -9.21
CA LEU A 131 0.16 -0.30 -9.10
C LEU A 131 1.02 -0.43 -7.85
N GLY A 132 1.01 -1.61 -7.23
CA GLY A 132 2.01 -2.01 -6.24
C GLY A 132 3.03 -2.95 -6.88
N ALA A 133 4.25 -2.47 -7.12
CA ALA A 133 5.30 -3.22 -7.81
C ALA A 133 6.26 -3.87 -6.82
N GLY A 134 6.35 -5.20 -6.85
CA GLY A 134 7.28 -5.94 -6.00
C GLY A 134 7.07 -7.45 -5.95
N PRO A 135 7.79 -8.15 -5.05
CA PRO A 135 8.69 -7.56 -4.05
C PRO A 135 10.01 -7.04 -4.67
N VAL A 136 10.49 -5.88 -4.21
CA VAL A 136 11.81 -5.34 -4.64
C VAL A 136 12.95 -6.15 -4.05
N TYR A 137 12.89 -6.40 -2.74
CA TYR A 137 13.83 -7.26 -2.01
C TYR A 137 13.09 -8.43 -1.38
N ALA A 138 13.82 -9.49 -1.05
CA ALA A 138 13.27 -10.62 -0.28
C ALA A 138 12.66 -10.12 1.04
N THR A 139 11.49 -10.65 1.39
CA THR A 139 10.79 -10.26 2.61
C THR A 139 10.01 -11.44 3.19
N PRO A 140 10.01 -11.63 4.53
CA PRO A 140 9.21 -12.66 5.17
C PRO A 140 7.73 -12.27 5.37
N THR A 141 7.34 -11.03 5.06
CA THR A 141 5.99 -10.49 5.36
C THR A 141 4.87 -11.12 4.53
N LYS A 142 5.16 -11.54 3.29
CA LYS A 142 4.22 -12.18 2.39
C LYS A 142 4.86 -13.49 1.93
N THR A 143 4.44 -14.60 2.53
CA THR A 143 5.04 -15.92 2.32
C THR A 143 4.80 -16.49 0.92
N ASP A 144 3.81 -15.96 0.19
CA ASP A 144 3.47 -16.29 -1.18
C ASP A 144 4.00 -15.27 -2.21
N ALA A 145 4.93 -14.39 -1.82
CA ALA A 145 5.47 -13.36 -2.70
C ALA A 145 6.31 -13.96 -3.84
N SER A 146 6.24 -13.33 -5.02
CA SER A 146 7.09 -13.65 -6.18
C SER A 146 8.58 -13.48 -5.86
N ALA A 147 9.44 -13.99 -6.74
CA ALA A 147 10.88 -13.75 -6.65
C ALA A 147 11.18 -12.23 -6.65
N PRO A 148 12.16 -11.75 -5.85
CA PRO A 148 12.51 -10.34 -5.82
C PRO A 148 12.90 -9.82 -7.22
N CYS A 149 12.29 -8.72 -7.65
CA CYS A 149 12.58 -8.11 -8.95
C CYS A 149 13.86 -7.26 -8.95
N GLY A 150 14.36 -6.88 -7.76
CA GLY A 150 15.47 -5.96 -7.61
C GLY A 150 15.15 -4.55 -8.09
N ILE A 151 16.14 -3.65 -7.98
CA ILE A 151 16.01 -2.25 -8.39
C ILE A 151 15.81 -2.14 -9.91
N ASP A 152 16.54 -2.92 -10.70
CA ASP A 152 16.47 -2.86 -12.17
C ASP A 152 15.11 -3.38 -12.68
N GLY A 153 14.59 -4.46 -12.09
CA GLY A 153 13.25 -4.96 -12.41
C GLY A 153 12.17 -3.97 -12.02
N LEU A 154 12.30 -3.32 -10.86
CA LEU A 154 11.41 -2.23 -10.46
C LEU A 154 11.47 -1.07 -11.45
N ALA A 155 12.66 -0.62 -11.84
CA ALA A 155 12.84 0.48 -12.78
C ALA A 155 12.20 0.19 -14.13
N ALA A 156 12.36 -1.04 -14.64
CA ALA A 156 11.71 -1.48 -15.87
C ALA A 156 10.18 -1.46 -15.76
N MET A 157 9.62 -1.91 -14.62
CA MET A 157 8.17 -1.86 -14.37
C MET A 157 7.66 -0.42 -14.28
N CYS A 158 8.33 0.45 -13.51
CA CYS A 158 7.96 1.86 -13.39
C CYS A 158 8.00 2.58 -14.76
N GLN A 159 8.99 2.27 -15.60
CA GLN A 159 9.09 2.85 -16.94
C GLN A 159 7.99 2.36 -17.88
N ALA A 160 7.59 1.10 -17.78
CA ALA A 160 6.56 0.51 -18.64
C ALA A 160 5.13 0.82 -18.19
N ALA A 161 4.92 1.14 -16.92
CA ALA A 161 3.60 1.38 -16.34
C ALA A 161 2.97 2.69 -16.84
N ARG A 162 1.66 2.64 -17.12
CA ARG A 162 0.82 3.81 -17.43
C ARG A 162 0.10 4.38 -16.21
N PHE A 163 0.41 3.88 -15.03
CA PHE A 163 -0.17 4.30 -13.76
C PHE A 163 0.94 4.68 -12.77
N PRO A 164 0.64 5.55 -11.79
CA PRO A 164 1.49 5.72 -10.63
C PRO A 164 1.79 4.36 -9.98
N THR A 165 3.07 4.08 -9.74
CA THR A 165 3.53 2.79 -9.23
C THR A 165 4.25 2.98 -7.90
N VAL A 166 3.78 2.33 -6.84
CA VAL A 166 4.49 2.27 -5.54
C VAL A 166 5.35 1.02 -5.47
N ALA A 167 6.59 1.19 -5.01
CA ALA A 167 7.48 0.07 -4.78
C ALA A 167 7.14 -0.61 -3.44
N ILE A 168 7.14 -1.94 -3.39
CA ILE A 168 6.89 -2.69 -2.15
C ILE A 168 7.84 -3.89 -2.03
N GLY A 169 8.11 -4.33 -0.80
CA GLY A 169 8.82 -5.58 -0.50
C GLY A 169 10.25 -5.36 -0.01
N GLY A 170 10.46 -5.62 1.29
CA GLY A 170 11.77 -5.52 1.94
C GLY A 170 12.34 -4.10 2.08
N ILE A 171 11.50 -3.08 1.88
CA ILE A 171 11.90 -1.67 1.97
C ILE A 171 12.00 -1.25 3.45
N GLN A 172 13.07 -0.54 3.78
CA GLN A 172 13.46 -0.05 5.11
C GLN A 172 14.10 1.34 4.96
N ALA A 173 14.25 2.07 6.06
CA ALA A 173 14.83 3.42 6.02
C ALA A 173 16.24 3.47 5.38
N HIS A 174 17.06 2.45 5.60
CA HIS A 174 18.44 2.41 5.08
C HIS A 174 18.53 2.15 3.57
N ASN A 175 17.51 1.54 2.95
CA ASN A 175 17.50 1.20 1.52
C ASN A 175 16.48 2.01 0.70
N ALA A 176 15.63 2.81 1.35
CA ALA A 176 14.60 3.61 0.70
C ALA A 176 15.15 4.51 -0.43
N ALA A 177 16.30 5.16 -0.20
CA ALA A 177 16.92 6.02 -1.20
C ALA A 177 17.37 5.25 -2.45
N ASP A 178 17.83 4.00 -2.29
CA ASP A 178 18.22 3.15 -3.41
C ASP A 178 17.01 2.76 -4.26
N VAL A 179 15.90 2.41 -3.61
CA VAL A 179 14.63 2.07 -4.29
C VAL A 179 14.07 3.28 -5.04
N MET A 180 14.16 4.48 -4.46
CA MET A 180 13.69 5.71 -5.13
C MET A 180 14.45 6.02 -6.43
N ARG A 181 15.68 5.51 -6.63
CA ARG A 181 16.39 5.67 -7.92
C ARG A 181 15.67 4.98 -9.09
N ALA A 182 14.85 3.97 -8.82
CA ALA A 182 13.97 3.36 -9.83
C ALA A 182 12.76 4.25 -10.19
N LYS A 183 12.65 5.43 -9.58
CA LYS A 183 11.61 6.44 -9.79
C LYS A 183 10.17 5.92 -9.62
N PRO A 184 9.85 5.15 -8.57
CA PRO A 184 8.45 4.89 -8.24
C PRO A 184 7.76 6.19 -7.82
N ALA A 185 6.42 6.21 -7.88
CA ALA A 185 5.61 7.31 -7.35
C ALA A 185 5.68 7.42 -5.82
N GLY A 186 6.06 6.33 -5.14
CA GLY A 186 6.28 6.29 -3.71
C GLY A 186 6.69 4.91 -3.22
N LEU A 187 6.80 4.76 -1.90
CA LEU A 187 7.23 3.52 -1.25
C LEU A 187 6.13 2.99 -0.34
N ALA A 188 5.82 1.71 -0.48
CA ALA A 188 4.98 0.96 0.44
C ALA A 188 5.83 0.14 1.41
N VAL A 189 5.52 0.27 2.70
CA VAL A 189 6.25 -0.39 3.79
C VAL A 189 5.30 -1.05 4.78
N VAL A 190 5.74 -2.16 5.37
CA VAL A 190 5.02 -2.88 6.44
C VAL A 190 5.84 -2.81 7.73
N SER A 191 6.84 -3.70 7.84
CA SER A 191 7.62 -3.90 9.07
C SER A 191 8.46 -2.69 9.45
N ALA A 192 8.88 -1.86 8.48
CA ALA A 192 9.66 -0.65 8.73
C ALA A 192 8.93 0.34 9.66
N ILE A 193 7.59 0.27 9.70
CA ILE A 193 6.76 1.10 10.58
C ILE A 193 6.05 0.24 11.62
N CYS A 194 5.42 -0.87 11.23
CA CYS A 194 4.63 -1.71 12.14
C CYS A 194 5.45 -2.27 13.31
N LYS A 195 6.75 -2.57 13.09
CA LYS A 195 7.66 -3.11 14.10
C LYS A 195 8.64 -2.08 14.66
N ALA A 196 8.48 -0.81 14.31
CA ALA A 196 9.37 0.24 14.79
C ALA A 196 9.11 0.54 16.27
N ALA A 197 10.18 0.76 17.03
CA ALA A 197 10.07 1.21 18.43
C ALA A 197 9.37 2.59 18.52
N ASN A 198 9.57 3.44 17.51
CA ASN A 198 8.83 4.69 17.35
C ASN A 198 8.30 4.79 15.90
N PRO A 199 7.04 4.41 15.65
CA PRO A 199 6.45 4.41 14.30
C PRO A 199 6.37 5.80 13.66
N ARG A 200 6.21 6.86 14.47
CA ARG A 200 6.17 8.25 13.98
C ARG A 200 7.52 8.66 13.40
N ASP A 201 8.59 8.43 14.15
CA ASP A 201 9.95 8.76 13.70
C ASP A 201 10.36 7.92 12.49
N ALA A 202 9.98 6.64 12.46
CA ALA A 202 10.22 5.76 11.32
C ALA A 202 9.50 6.25 10.05
N SER A 203 8.24 6.65 10.17
CA SER A 203 7.46 7.24 9.08
C SER A 203 8.08 8.54 8.59
N ALA A 204 8.45 9.45 9.51
CA ALA A 204 9.08 10.73 9.18
C ALA A 204 10.43 10.55 8.46
N ALA A 205 11.25 9.59 8.90
CA ALA A 205 12.53 9.28 8.27
C ALA A 205 12.34 8.77 6.84
N LEU A 206 11.36 7.88 6.62
CA LEU A 206 11.01 7.39 5.28
C LEU A 206 10.48 8.52 4.39
N ARG A 207 9.57 9.36 4.90
CA ARG A 207 9.03 10.49 4.14
C ARG A 207 10.15 11.45 3.72
N ALA A 208 11.07 11.76 4.63
CA ALA A 208 12.23 12.59 4.32
C ALA A 208 13.15 11.97 3.27
N ALA A 209 13.35 10.64 3.30
CA ALA A 209 14.12 9.94 2.29
C ALA A 209 13.47 10.00 0.90
N ILE A 210 12.14 9.86 0.83
CA ILE A 210 11.37 10.00 -0.41
C ILE A 210 11.50 11.42 -0.97
N THR A 211 11.22 12.44 -0.15
CA THR A 211 11.29 13.85 -0.58
C THR A 211 12.68 14.21 -1.11
N ARG A 212 13.77 13.82 -0.41
CA ARG A 212 15.15 14.08 -0.85
C ARG A 212 15.52 13.39 -2.16
N ALA A 213 14.90 12.27 -2.49
CA ALA A 213 15.18 11.55 -3.72
C ALA A 213 14.38 12.09 -4.93
N GLN A 214 13.35 12.90 -4.68
CA GLN A 214 12.49 13.51 -5.70
C GLN A 214 12.88 14.96 -6.02
N SER A 215 13.60 15.64 -5.10
CA SER A 215 14.22 16.95 -5.30
C SER A 215 15.47 16.87 -6.17
#